data_AF-A0A5J4RGL8-F1
#
_entry.id   AF-A0A5J4RGL8-F1
#
_cell.length_a   1.000
_cell.length_b   1.000
_cell.length_c   1.000
_cell.angle_alpha   90.00
_cell.angle_beta   90.00
_cell.angle_gamma   90.00
#
_symmetry.space_group_name_H-M   'P 1'
#
loop_
_entity.id
_entity.type
_entity.pdbx_description
1 polymer ?
#
loop_
_entity_poly.entity_id
_entity_poly.type
_entity_poly.pdbx_seq_one_letter_code
_entity_poly.pdbx_strand_id
1 'polypeptide(L)'
;LQQSKHDAVILNSVANVSKAMDFIKAHKDIYTYLDNDEAGRKTTQLIYSTCSTVYNRSTKYTEYKDLNDYLCQKKKATPEVKKKSLGFKR
;
A
#
# COMPACT_ATOMS: atom_id res chain seq x y z
N LEU A 1 18.48 -22.83 0.78
CA LEU A 1 17.66 -21.71 1.28
C LEU A 1 16.62 -21.38 0.22
N GLN A 2 15.38 -21.87 0.37
CA GLN A 2 14.32 -21.50 -0.56
C GLN A 2 13.95 -20.03 -0.31
N GLN A 3 14.52 -19.12 -1.08
CA GLN A 3 13.95 -17.79 -1.24
C GLN A 3 12.65 -17.97 -1.99
N SER A 4 11.54 -18.01 -1.26
CA SER A 4 10.25 -17.79 -1.88
C SER A 4 10.32 -16.41 -2.55
N LYS A 5 10.39 -16.36 -3.88
CA LYS A 5 10.42 -15.13 -4.68
C LYS A 5 9.11 -14.39 -4.44
N HIS A 6 9.15 -13.44 -3.51
CA HIS A 6 8.06 -12.50 -3.28
C HIS A 6 8.53 -11.15 -3.78
N ASP A 7 7.93 -10.71 -4.87
CA ASP A 7 8.20 -9.40 -5.43
C ASP A 7 7.29 -8.36 -4.76
N ALA A 8 7.88 -7.29 -4.28
CA ALA A 8 7.18 -6.19 -3.64
C ALA A 8 7.54 -4.88 -4.33
N VAL A 9 6.53 -4.08 -4.68
CA VAL A 9 6.71 -2.78 -5.31
C VAL A 9 6.13 -1.69 -4.41
N ILE A 10 6.96 -0.70 -4.08
CA ILE A 10 6.54 0.51 -3.34
C ILE A 10 6.37 1.62 -4.36
N LEU A 11 5.12 2.03 -4.61
CA LEU A 11 4.79 3.02 -5.63
C LEU A 11 5.22 4.44 -5.24
N ASN A 12 5.40 4.71 -3.93
CA ASN A 12 5.63 6.03 -3.32
C ASN A 12 4.47 7.03 -3.49
N SER A 13 3.70 6.92 -4.58
CA SER A 13 2.43 7.60 -4.82
C SER A 13 1.58 6.81 -5.81
N VAL A 14 0.26 6.90 -5.69
CA VAL A 14 -0.71 6.29 -6.62
C VAL A 14 -0.53 6.75 -8.07
N ALA A 15 0.07 7.92 -8.30
CA ALA A 15 0.38 8.42 -9.65
C ALA A 15 1.37 7.51 -10.40
N ASN A 16 2.24 6.79 -9.66
CA ASN A 16 3.22 5.88 -10.24
C ASN A 16 2.66 4.47 -10.49
N VAL A 17 1.38 4.20 -10.17
CA VAL A 17 0.77 2.89 -10.41
C VAL A 17 0.84 2.48 -11.88
N SER A 18 0.68 3.41 -12.81
CA SER A 18 0.66 3.09 -14.25
C SER A 18 1.98 2.46 -14.71
N LYS A 19 3.11 2.91 -14.16
CA LYS A 19 4.43 2.33 -14.46
C LYS A 19 4.64 0.99 -13.77
N ALA A 20 4.22 0.89 -12.52
CA ALA A 20 4.29 -0.36 -11.78
C ALA A 20 3.29 -1.40 -12.25
N MET A 21 2.25 -1.00 -13.00
CA MET A 21 1.26 -1.92 -13.51
C MET A 21 1.86 -2.94 -14.46
N ASP A 22 2.85 -2.55 -15.25
CA ASP A 22 3.56 -3.46 -16.14
C ASP A 22 4.23 -4.59 -15.34
N PHE A 23 4.87 -4.24 -14.23
CA PHE A 23 5.47 -5.19 -13.29
C PHE A 23 4.42 -6.06 -12.61
N ILE A 24 3.35 -5.44 -12.09
CA ILE A 24 2.28 -6.12 -11.37
C ILE A 24 1.55 -7.13 -12.28
N LYS A 25 1.32 -6.80 -13.57
CA LYS A 25 0.72 -7.71 -14.56
C LYS A 25 1.52 -8.98 -14.80
N ALA A 26 2.85 -8.93 -14.60
CA ALA A 26 3.69 -10.11 -14.74
C ALA A 26 3.46 -11.14 -13.62
N HIS A 27 2.82 -10.73 -12.52
CA HIS A 27 2.53 -11.58 -11.37
C HIS A 27 1.07 -12.08 -11.39
N LYS A 28 0.89 -13.35 -11.02
CA LYS A 28 -0.43 -13.99 -10.97
C LYS A 28 -1.27 -13.57 -9.77
N ASP A 29 -0.63 -13.40 -8.61
CA ASP A 29 -1.28 -13.06 -7.35
C ASP A 29 -0.79 -11.70 -6.87
N ILE A 30 -1.70 -10.73 -6.79
CA ILE A 30 -1.35 -9.35 -6.47
C ILE A 30 -2.02 -8.96 -5.16
N TYR A 31 -1.23 -8.45 -4.23
CA TYR A 31 -1.72 -7.96 -2.95
C TYR A 31 -1.61 -6.44 -2.90
N THR A 32 -2.75 -5.76 -2.85
CA THR A 32 -2.77 -4.29 -2.83
C THR A 32 -2.89 -3.78 -1.39
N TYR A 33 -1.92 -2.96 -1.00
CA TYR A 33 -1.88 -2.24 0.26
C TYR A 33 -1.88 -0.74 -0.02
N LEU A 34 -3.05 -0.24 -0.43
CA LEU A 34 -3.25 1.16 -0.80
C LEU A 34 -4.02 1.89 0.30
N ASP A 35 -3.90 3.22 0.30
CA ASP A 35 -4.60 4.08 1.24
C ASP A 35 -6.10 4.05 0.99
N ASN A 36 -6.90 4.28 2.04
CA ASN A 36 -8.37 4.25 1.94
C ASN A 36 -8.97 5.55 1.37
N ASP A 37 -8.13 6.45 0.87
CA ASP A 37 -8.54 7.65 0.13
C ASP A 37 -9.06 7.32 -1.28
N GLU A 38 -9.74 8.28 -1.90
CA GLU A 38 -10.29 8.12 -3.26
C GLU A 38 -9.22 7.66 -4.28
N ALA A 39 -8.01 8.18 -4.13
CA ALA A 39 -6.90 7.86 -5.00
C ALA A 39 -6.50 6.37 -4.89
N GLY A 40 -6.40 5.84 -3.67
CA GLY A 40 -6.10 4.42 -3.45
C GLY A 40 -7.23 3.48 -3.90
N ARG A 41 -8.49 3.90 -3.74
CA ARG A 41 -9.65 3.17 -4.30
C ARG A 41 -9.60 3.10 -5.82
N LYS A 42 -9.38 4.24 -6.50
CA LYS A 42 -9.22 4.31 -7.96
C LYS A 42 -8.09 3.41 -8.45
N THR A 43 -6.95 3.44 -7.77
CA THR A 43 -5.80 2.58 -8.08
C THR A 43 -6.12 1.10 -7.89
N THR A 44 -6.80 0.73 -6.80
CA THR A 44 -7.21 -0.67 -6.58
C THR A 44 -8.14 -1.16 -7.69
N GLN A 45 -9.10 -0.33 -8.10
CA GLN A 45 -10.02 -0.65 -9.18
C GLN A 45 -9.32 -0.79 -10.53
N LEU A 46 -8.32 0.06 -10.82
CA LEU A 46 -7.48 -0.07 -12.00
C LEU A 46 -6.72 -1.41 -12.01
N ILE A 47 -6.13 -1.80 -10.88
CA ILE A 47 -5.41 -3.07 -10.74
C ILE A 47 -6.39 -4.25 -10.92
N TYR A 48 -7.59 -4.18 -10.35
CA TYR A 48 -8.66 -5.16 -10.55
C TYR A 48 -9.11 -5.28 -12.00
N SER A 49 -9.22 -4.17 -12.71
CA SER A 49 -9.59 -4.19 -14.13
C SER A 49 -8.47 -4.78 -15.01
N THR A 50 -7.26 -4.79 -14.50
CA THR A 50 -6.06 -5.19 -15.24
C THR A 50 -5.65 -6.63 -14.96
N CYS A 51 -5.90 -7.12 -13.74
CA CYS A 51 -5.42 -8.41 -13.26
C CYS A 51 -6.60 -9.20 -12.70
N SER A 52 -6.67 -10.51 -12.99
CA SER A 52 -7.78 -11.35 -12.53
C SER A 52 -7.76 -11.65 -11.03
N THR A 53 -6.57 -11.76 -10.41
CA THR A 53 -6.43 -12.17 -9.01
C THR A 53 -5.79 -11.06 -8.19
N VAL A 54 -6.64 -10.20 -7.64
CA VAL A 54 -6.23 -9.07 -6.80
C VAL A 54 -6.82 -9.23 -5.42
N TYR A 55 -5.95 -9.27 -4.41
CA TYR A 55 -6.32 -9.33 -3.01
C TYR A 55 -6.21 -7.93 -2.42
N ASN A 56 -7.35 -7.26 -2.32
CA ASN A 56 -7.40 -5.98 -1.63
C ASN A 56 -7.21 -6.16 -0.12
N ARG A 57 -6.02 -5.79 0.38
CA ARG A 57 -5.70 -5.80 1.81
C ARG A 57 -6.02 -4.48 2.51
N SER A 58 -6.42 -3.43 1.79
CA SER A 58 -6.95 -2.19 2.40
C SER A 58 -8.16 -2.45 3.29
N THR A 59 -8.91 -3.50 2.97
CA THR A 59 -10.02 -4.03 3.79
C THR A 59 -9.63 -4.39 5.21
N LYS A 60 -8.38 -4.76 5.47
CA LYS A 60 -7.90 -5.11 6.83
C LYS A 60 -7.73 -3.89 7.74
N TYR A 61 -7.61 -2.72 7.14
CA TYR A 61 -7.36 -1.48 7.85
C TYR A 61 -8.30 -0.38 7.37
N THR A 62 -9.53 -0.71 6.98
CA THR A 62 -10.56 0.25 6.55
C THR A 62 -10.86 1.34 7.58
N GLU A 63 -10.68 1.02 8.85
CA GLU A 63 -10.85 1.95 9.97
C GLU A 63 -9.65 2.91 10.14
N TYR A 64 -8.60 2.72 9.36
CA TYR A 64 -7.35 3.47 9.41
C TYR A 64 -7.11 4.14 8.06
N LYS A 65 -6.45 5.31 8.09
CA LYS A 65 -6.20 6.09 6.87
C LYS A 65 -5.29 5.34 5.89
N ASP A 66 -4.19 4.82 6.42
CA ASP A 66 -3.10 4.22 5.67
C ASP A 66 -2.60 2.97 6.40
N LEU A 67 -1.88 2.09 5.69
CA LEU A 67 -1.22 0.93 6.32
C LEU A 67 -0.28 1.37 7.45
N ASN A 68 0.37 2.53 7.30
CA ASN A 68 1.27 3.07 8.30
C ASN A 68 0.54 3.42 9.61
N ASP A 69 -0.68 3.95 9.52
CA ASP A 69 -1.49 4.26 10.69
C ASP A 69 -1.95 2.98 11.39
N TYR A 70 -2.40 1.98 10.62
CA TYR A 70 -2.71 0.65 11.13
C TYR A 70 -1.53 -0.01 11.85
N LEU A 71 -0.34 0.01 11.22
CA LEU A 71 0.87 -0.54 11.82
C LEU A 71 1.28 0.23 13.08
N CYS A 72 1.12 1.55 13.10
CA CYS A 72 1.42 2.38 14.27
C CYS A 72 0.48 2.05 15.45
N GLN A 73 -0.82 1.95 15.19
CA GLN A 73 -1.80 1.61 16.23
C GLN A 73 -1.64 0.17 16.73
N LYS A 74 -1.30 -0.77 15.84
CA LYS A 74 -0.99 -2.17 16.20
C LYS A 74 0.32 -2.30 16.99
N LYS A 75 1.27 -1.39 16.80
CA LYS A 75 2.56 -1.33 17.51
C LYS A 75 2.52 -0.60 18.86
N LYS A 76 1.35 -0.36 19.46
CA LYS A 76 1.29 0.08 20.87
C LYS A 76 1.86 -0.95 21.88
N ALA A 77 2.40 -2.08 21.40
CA ALA A 77 3.51 -2.78 22.04
C ALA A 77 4.88 -2.35 21.43
N THR A 78 5.43 -1.22 21.90
CA THR A 78 6.87 -0.78 21.86
C THR A 78 7.51 -0.29 20.52
N PRO A 79 8.53 0.61 20.53
CA PRO A 79 8.37 2.07 20.34
C PRO A 79 9.17 2.68 19.15
N GLU A 80 8.88 3.97 18.90
CA GLU A 80 9.75 4.99 18.27
C GLU A 80 10.09 4.93 16.77
N VAL A 81 9.37 5.71 15.95
CA VAL A 81 9.95 6.40 14.79
C VAL A 81 9.57 7.87 14.84
N LYS A 82 10.58 8.71 15.01
CA LYS A 82 10.54 10.18 15.10
C LYS A 82 9.74 10.78 13.94
N LYS A 83 8.61 11.42 14.24
CA LYS A 83 7.95 12.36 13.31
C LYS A 83 8.86 13.58 13.17
N LYS A 84 9.45 13.78 11.98
CA LYS A 84 10.07 15.05 11.61
C LYS A 84 8.98 16.12 11.59
N SER A 85 9.17 17.15 12.42
CA SER A 85 8.29 18.29 12.64
C SER A 85 8.00 19.04 11.34
N LEU A 86 6.73 19.17 10.95
CA LEU A 86 6.28 20.21 10.03
C LEU A 86 6.19 21.52 10.84
N GLY A 87 7.27 22.31 10.78
CA GLY A 87 7.28 23.65 11.33
C GLY A 87 6.42 24.57 10.49
N PHE A 88 5.22 24.90 10.99
CA PHE A 88 4.56 26.14 10.61
C PHE A 88 5.37 27.29 11.20
N LYS A 89 6.02 28.08 10.35
CA LYS A 89 6.57 29.37 10.76
C LYS A 89 5.55 30.45 10.44
N ARG A 90 5.17 31.16 11.50
CA ARG A 90 4.28 32.33 11.53
C ARG A 90 4.79 33.46 10.66
#